data_AF-A0A972WDJ7-F1
#
_entry.id   AF-A0A972WDJ7-F1
#
_cell.length_a   1.000
_cell.length_b   1.000
_cell.length_c   1.000
_cell.angle_alpha   90.00
_cell.angle_beta   90.00
_cell.angle_gamma   90.00
#
_symmetry.space_group_name_H-M   'P 1'
#
loop_
_entity.id
_entity.type
_entity.pdbx_description
1 polymer ?
#
loop_
_entity_poly.entity_id
_entity_poly.type
_entity_poly.pdbx_seq_one_letter_code
_entity_poly.pdbx_strand_id
1 'polypeptide(L)'
;MSSEASKPVPSDRGQHLLRVLIQRYIRDGQPVGSRTLAKDAGLDLSPATIRNVMSDLEELGLVSAPHTSAGRIPTAKGYRLFVDTLVRYRQPDNKEIRKIQAQIRGKSGHPDGLVGAISN
;
A
#
# COMPACT_ATOMS: atom_id res chain seq x y z
N MET A 1 -24.16 8.61 22.21
CA MET A 1 -24.40 8.88 20.77
C MET A 1 -23.28 9.79 20.29
N SER A 2 -22.11 9.23 20.03
CA SER A 2 -20.93 10.00 19.62
C SER A 2 -20.95 10.14 18.11
N SER A 3 -21.04 11.39 17.66
CA SER A 3 -20.92 11.82 16.27
C SER A 3 -19.69 11.19 15.62
N GLU A 4 -19.91 10.19 14.76
CA GLU A 4 -18.91 9.69 13.83
C GLU A 4 -18.82 10.73 12.70
N ALA A 5 -18.07 11.80 12.96
CA ALA A 5 -17.74 12.80 11.96
C ALA A 5 -17.22 12.07 10.72
N SER A 6 -18.01 12.14 9.63
CA SER A 6 -17.72 11.57 8.32
C SER A 6 -16.24 11.80 7.99
N LYS A 7 -15.43 10.73 8.08
CA LYS A 7 -14.02 10.80 7.72
C LYS A 7 -13.98 11.24 6.26
N PRO A 8 -13.29 12.33 5.91
CA PRO A 8 -13.30 12.80 4.55
C PRO A 8 -12.70 11.72 3.64
N VAL A 9 -13.55 11.16 2.79
CA VAL A 9 -13.18 10.11 1.84
C VAL A 9 -12.67 10.79 0.58
N PRO A 10 -11.49 10.43 0.07
CA PRO A 10 -11.00 10.98 -1.19
C PRO A 10 -11.96 10.65 -2.34
N SER A 11 -12.04 11.55 -3.32
CA SER A 11 -12.81 11.33 -4.56
C SER A 11 -12.39 10.01 -5.25
N ASP A 12 -13.23 9.46 -6.13
CA ASP A 12 -12.90 8.23 -6.87
C ASP A 12 -11.56 8.34 -7.61
N ARG A 13 -11.24 9.54 -8.11
CA ARG A 13 -9.94 9.85 -8.73
C ARG A 13 -8.80 9.80 -7.71
N GLY A 14 -9.00 10.38 -6.53
CA GLY A 14 -8.05 10.33 -5.43
C GLY A 14 -7.80 8.90 -4.95
N GLN A 15 -8.85 8.08 -4.87
CA GLN A 15 -8.73 6.65 -4.54
C GLN A 15 -7.93 5.88 -5.60
N HIS A 16 -8.17 6.15 -6.88
CA HIS A 16 -7.39 5.54 -7.97
C HIS A 16 -5.92 5.94 -7.91
N LEU A 17 -5.62 7.22 -7.74
CA LEU A 17 -4.25 7.71 -7.61
C LEU A 17 -3.55 7.16 -6.36
N LEU A 18 -4.25 7.07 -5.23
CA LEU A 18 -3.74 6.46 -4.00
C LEU A 18 -3.38 4.98 -4.22
N ARG A 19 -4.24 4.22 -4.90
CA ARG A 19 -3.96 2.82 -5.28
C ARG A 19 -2.69 2.69 -6.11
N VAL A 20 -2.57 3.48 -7.17
CA VAL A 20 -1.42 3.43 -8.08
C VAL A 20 -0.14 3.82 -7.33
N LEU A 21 -0.21 4.85 -6.49
CA LEU A 21 0.90 5.30 -5.64
C LEU A 21 1.35 4.17 -4.70
N ILE A 22 0.42 3.53 -3.99
CA ILE A 22 0.73 2.45 -3.05
C ILE A 22 1.32 1.24 -3.76
N GLN A 23 0.74 0.81 -4.88
CA GLN A 23 1.29 -0.30 -5.68
C GLN A 23 2.72 0.00 -6.15
N ARG A 24 2.97 1.22 -6.60
CA ARG A 24 4.30 1.67 -7.02
C ARG A 24 5.29 1.67 -5.86
N TYR A 25 4.86 2.19 -4.72
CA TYR A 25 5.70 2.26 -3.52
C TYR A 25 6.01 0.87 -2.95
N ILE A 26 5.05 -0.06 -2.95
CA ILE A 26 5.28 -1.46 -2.56
C ILE A 26 6.31 -2.13 -3.48
N ARG A 27 6.27 -1.83 -4.78
CA ARG A 27 7.16 -2.44 -5.77
C ARG A 27 8.59 -1.91 -5.70
N ASP A 28 8.74 -0.59 -5.63
CA ASP A 28 10.03 0.07 -5.82
C ASP A 28 10.64 0.59 -4.50
N GLY A 29 9.83 0.75 -3.44
CA GLY A 29 10.23 1.35 -2.16
C GLY A 29 10.58 2.85 -2.22
N GLN A 30 10.40 3.49 -3.38
CA GLN A 30 10.79 4.88 -3.62
C GLN A 30 9.60 5.84 -3.57
N PRO A 31 9.78 7.06 -3.05
CA PRO A 31 8.78 8.12 -3.13
C PRO A 31 8.26 8.34 -4.55
N VAL A 32 6.95 8.54 -4.70
CA VAL A 32 6.29 8.61 -6.01
C VAL A 32 5.92 10.05 -6.35
N GLY A 33 6.43 10.54 -7.49
CA GLY A 33 6.12 11.89 -7.99
C GLY A 33 4.93 11.94 -8.95
N SER A 34 4.35 13.13 -9.14
CA SER A 34 3.17 13.33 -10.00
C SER A 34 3.41 12.91 -11.46
N ARG A 35 4.62 13.11 -11.98
CA ARG A 35 4.98 12.76 -13.36
C ARG A 35 5.05 11.25 -13.57
N THR A 36 5.47 10.51 -12.55
CA THR A 36 5.48 9.04 -12.57
C THR A 36 4.06 8.50 -12.45
N LEU A 37 3.28 9.04 -11.52
CA LEU A 37 1.86 8.73 -11.37
C LEU A 37 1.05 9.02 -12.64
N ALA A 38 1.34 10.09 -13.38
CA ALA A 38 0.67 10.38 -14.64
C ALA A 38 0.83 9.26 -15.67
N LYS A 39 2.03 8.66 -15.74
CA LYS A 39 2.33 7.56 -16.67
C LYS A 39 1.69 6.25 -16.22
N ASP A 40 1.74 5.97 -14.92
CA ASP A 40 1.31 4.69 -14.36
C ASP A 40 -0.20 4.61 -14.11
N ALA A 41 -0.86 5.76 -13.86
CA ALA A 41 -2.28 5.77 -13.53
C ALA A 41 -3.18 5.52 -14.75
N GLY A 42 -2.66 5.65 -15.97
CA GLY A 42 -3.44 5.50 -17.22
C GLY A 42 -4.62 6.46 -17.30
N LEU A 43 -4.56 7.57 -16.56
CA LEU A 43 -5.57 8.62 -16.57
C LEU A 43 -5.08 9.74 -17.50
N ASP A 44 -5.96 10.26 -18.35
CA ASP A 44 -5.73 11.46 -19.18
C ASP A 44 -5.74 12.74 -18.31
N LEU A 45 -4.86 12.78 -17.31
CA LEU A 45 -4.73 13.89 -16.37
C LEU A 45 -3.41 14.61 -16.58
N SER A 46 -3.49 15.95 -16.54
CA SER A 46 -2.29 16.77 -16.55
C SER A 46 -1.45 16.57 -15.28
N PRO A 47 -0.13 16.77 -15.33
CA PRO A 47 0.71 16.76 -14.15
C PRO A 47 0.28 17.77 -13.07
N ALA A 48 -0.38 18.87 -13.45
CA ALA A 48 -0.91 19.86 -12.52
C ALA A 48 -2.11 19.31 -11.73
N THR A 49 -3.04 18.65 -12.42
CA THR A 49 -4.20 18.01 -11.79
C THR A 49 -3.77 16.94 -10.79
N ILE A 50 -2.77 16.13 -11.13
CA ILE A 50 -2.26 15.09 -10.23
C ILE A 50 -1.59 15.71 -8.99
N ARG A 51 -0.88 16.84 -9.13
CA ARG A 51 -0.33 17.54 -7.96
C ARG A 51 -1.43 18.02 -7.01
N ASN A 52 -2.51 18.58 -7.55
CA ASN A 52 -3.65 19.01 -6.72
C ASN A 52 -4.26 17.82 -5.98
N VAL A 53 -4.55 16.72 -6.69
CA VAL A 53 -5.11 15.53 -6.03
C VAL A 53 -4.15 14.92 -5.00
N MET A 54 -2.84 14.93 -5.25
CA MET A 54 -1.86 14.50 -4.24
C MET A 54 -1.81 15.43 -3.03
N SER A 55 -2.05 16.73 -3.21
CA SER A 55 -2.19 17.70 -2.12
C SER A 55 -3.44 17.37 -1.29
N ASP A 56 -4.58 17.13 -1.94
CA ASP A 56 -5.80 16.70 -1.26
C ASP A 56 -5.56 15.41 -0.45
N LEU A 57 -4.88 14.42 -1.05
CA LEU A 57 -4.54 13.17 -0.36
C LEU A 57 -3.61 13.38 0.85
N GLU A 58 -2.74 14.39 0.80
CA GLU A 58 -1.83 14.76 1.89
C GLU A 58 -2.58 15.48 3.02
N GLU A 59 -3.49 16.40 2.69
CA GLU A 59 -4.38 17.06 3.65
C GLU A 59 -5.28 16.04 4.37
N LEU A 60 -5.69 14.98 3.66
CA LEU A 60 -6.41 13.84 4.23
C LEU A 60 -5.53 12.93 5.09
N GLY A 61 -4.21 13.15 5.12
CA GLY A 61 -3.23 12.35 5.85
C GLY A 61 -3.03 10.94 5.28
N LEU A 62 -3.38 10.71 4.01
CA LEU A 62 -3.25 9.42 3.34
C LEU A 62 -1.86 9.24 2.71
N VAL A 63 -1.22 10.35 2.35
CA VAL A 63 0.15 10.40 1.86
C VAL A 63 0.94 11.50 2.57
N SER A 64 2.27 11.42 2.52
CA SER A 64 3.16 12.43 3.11
C SER A 64 4.34 12.68 2.19
N ALA A 65 4.88 13.90 2.21
CA ALA A 65 6.18 14.21 1.65
C ALA A 65 7.29 13.83 2.64
N PRO A 66 8.30 13.01 2.26
CA PRO A 66 9.53 12.93 3.07
C PRO A 66 10.35 14.22 2.92
N HIS A 67 10.34 14.82 1.73
CA HIS A 67 10.89 16.13 1.41
C HIS A 67 10.01 16.83 0.37
N THR A 68 10.10 18.16 0.29
CA THR A 68 9.25 19.00 -0.58
C THR A 68 9.31 18.61 -2.07
N SER A 69 10.44 18.07 -2.53
CA SER A 69 10.69 17.70 -3.94
C SER A 69 10.68 16.19 -4.22
N ALA A 70 10.73 15.33 -3.21
CA ALA A 70 10.95 13.89 -3.38
C ALA A 70 9.72 13.12 -3.88
N GLY A 71 8.53 13.73 -3.83
CA GLY A 71 7.26 13.07 -4.14
C GLY A 71 6.48 12.73 -2.88
N ARG A 72 5.65 11.69 -2.94
CA ARG A 72 4.78 11.28 -1.84
C ARG A 72 4.97 9.81 -1.49
N ILE A 73 4.91 9.51 -0.18
CA ILE A 73 4.89 8.16 0.38
C ILE A 73 3.53 7.90 1.03
N PRO A 74 3.02 6.66 0.99
CA PRO A 74 1.80 6.31 1.68
C PRO A 74 1.99 6.30 3.20
N THR A 75 0.99 6.81 3.94
CA THR A 75 0.97 6.72 5.40
C THR A 75 0.28 5.44 5.86
N ALA A 76 0.39 5.11 7.15
CA ALA A 76 -0.38 4.00 7.74
C ALA A 76 -1.90 4.13 7.47
N LYS A 77 -2.43 5.37 7.48
CA LYS A 77 -3.83 5.66 7.15
C LYS A 77 -4.13 5.39 5.66
N GLY A 78 -3.22 5.79 4.78
CA GLY A 78 -3.31 5.51 3.33
C GLY A 78 -3.36 4.01 3.05
N TYR A 79 -2.50 3.23 3.71
CA TYR A 79 -2.52 1.76 3.60
C TYR A 79 -3.81 1.13 4.12
N ARG A 80 -4.32 1.60 5.26
CA ARG A 80 -5.59 1.11 5.81
C ARG A 80 -6.72 1.32 4.80
N LEU A 81 -6.87 2.55 4.30
CA LEU A 81 -7.89 2.85 3.29
C LEU A 81 -7.71 1.98 2.05
N PHE A 82 -6.48 1.81 1.57
CA PHE A 82 -6.19 0.97 0.41
C PHE A 82 -6.60 -0.50 0.60
N VAL A 83 -6.30 -1.09 1.74
CA VAL A 83 -6.71 -2.48 2.05
C VAL A 83 -8.22 -2.58 2.16
N ASP A 84 -8.86 -1.60 2.81
CA ASP A 84 -10.29 -1.62 3.11
C ASP A 84 -11.17 -1.36 1.87
N THR A 85 -10.71 -0.56 0.89
CA THR A 85 -11.54 -0.15 -0.26
C THR A 85 -11.02 -0.58 -1.63
N LEU A 86 -9.71 -0.81 -1.79
CA LEU A 86 -9.07 -0.93 -3.11
C LEU A 86 -8.45 -2.32 -3.38
N VAL A 87 -8.31 -3.17 -2.36
CA VAL A 87 -7.93 -4.57 -2.53
C VAL A 87 -9.19 -5.40 -2.73
N ARG A 88 -9.43 -5.84 -3.97
CA ARG A 88 -10.40 -6.92 -4.21
C ARG A 88 -9.82 -8.20 -3.62
N TYR A 89 -10.31 -8.59 -2.45
CA TYR A 89 -9.95 -9.85 -1.82
C TYR A 89 -10.24 -11.00 -2.78
N ARG A 90 -9.18 -11.58 -3.35
CA ARG A 90 -9.27 -12.86 -4.03
C ARG A 90 -9.10 -13.92 -2.95
N GLN A 91 -10.17 -14.67 -2.67
CA GLN A 91 -10.05 -15.86 -1.83
C GLN A 91 -8.97 -16.77 -2.44
N PRO A 92 -7.89 -17.09 -1.70
CA PRO A 92 -6.89 -18.02 -2.19
C PRO A 92 -7.55 -19.38 -2.39
N ASP A 93 -7.16 -20.08 -3.46
CA ASP A 93 -7.69 -21.42 -3.72
C ASP A 93 -7.24 -22.37 -2.61
N ASN A 94 -8.07 -23.34 -2.26
CA ASN A 94 -7.79 -24.36 -1.26
C ASN A 94 -6.46 -25.09 -1.52
N LYS A 95 -6.05 -25.20 -2.79
CA LYS A 95 -4.75 -25.75 -3.18
C LYS A 95 -3.58 -24.88 -2.74
N GLU A 96 -3.68 -23.57 -2.88
CA GLU A 96 -2.66 -22.61 -2.44
C GLU A 96 -2.53 -22.59 -0.92
N ILE A 97 -3.67 -22.60 -0.22
CA ILE A 97 -3.72 -22.68 1.25
C ILE A 97 -3.01 -23.96 1.73
N ARG A 98 -3.33 -25.12 1.13
CA ARG A 98 -2.68 -26.40 1.47
C ARG A 98 -1.18 -26.37 1.24
N LYS A 99 -0.71 -25.75 0.15
CA LYS A 99 0.73 -25.62 -0.16
C LYS A 99 1.46 -24.77 0.89
N ILE A 100 0.88 -23.63 1.27
CA ILE A 100 1.43 -22.74 2.31
C ILE A 100 1.47 -23.47 3.66
N GLN A 101 0.39 -24.17 4.05
CA GLN A 101 0.33 -24.94 5.29
C GLN A 101 1.37 -26.06 5.34
N ALA A 102 1.59 -26.76 4.23
CA ALA A 102 2.63 -27.80 4.15
C ALA A 102 4.05 -27.23 4.32
N GLN A 103 4.33 -26.05 3.73
CA GLN A 103 5.63 -25.39 3.86
C GLN A 103 5.91 -24.87 5.28
N ILE A 104 4.89 -24.36 5.97
CA ILE A 104 5.02 -23.89 7.35
C ILE A 104 5.25 -25.08 8.30
N ARG A 105 4.50 -26.19 8.12
CA ARG A 105 4.67 -27.42 8.91
C ARG A 105 6.01 -28.10 8.67
N GLY A 106 6.50 -28.10 7.42
CA GLY A 106 7.80 -28.69 7.07
C GLY A 106 9.00 -27.95 7.69
N LYS A 107 8.87 -26.66 8.02
CA LYS A 107 9.92 -25.86 8.66
C LYS A 107 9.88 -25.84 10.19
N SER A 108 8.78 -26.28 10.79
CA SER A 108 8.55 -26.25 12.26
C SER A 108 8.69 -27.62 12.94
N GLY A 109 9.21 -28.62 12.22
CA GLY A 109 9.22 -30.01 12.68
C GLY A 109 10.36 -30.45 13.61
N HIS A 110 11.41 -29.65 13.86
CA HIS A 110 12.51 -30.08 14.73
C HIS A 110 13.03 -28.94 15.64
N PRO A 111 12.66 -28.91 16.92
CA PRO A 111 13.23 -27.99 17.90
C PRO A 111 14.72 -28.24 18.18
N ASP A 112 15.25 -29.42 17.85
CA ASP A 112 16.64 -29.79 18.15
C ASP A 112 17.69 -29.22 17.17
N GLY A 113 17.27 -28.59 16.08
CA GLY A 113 18.19 -28.05 15.06
C GLY A 113 18.74 -26.65 15.32
N LEU A 114 18.20 -25.93 16.32
CA LEU A 114 18.52 -24.50 16.53
C LEU A 114 19.64 -24.25 17.55
N VAL A 115 20.04 -25.24 18.35
CA VAL A 115 21.09 -25.08 19.38
C VAL A 115 22.49 -25.42 18.83
N GLY A 116 22.60 -26.13 17.70
CA GLY A 116 23.90 -26.56 17.14
C GLY A 116 24.66 -25.51 16.31
N ALA A 117 24.04 -24.40 15.93
CA ALA A 117 24.64 -23.42 15.01
C ALA A 117 25.37 -22.24 15.70
N ILE A 118 25.43 -22.23 17.04
CA ILE A 118 26.15 -21.21 17.83
C ILE A 118 27.40 -21.77 18.52
N SER A 119 27.86 -22.96 18.12
CA SER A 119 29.11 -23.54 18.60
C SER A 119 30.02 -23.87 17.42
N ASN A 120 30.54 -22.83 16.75
CA ASN A 120 31.88 -22.83 16.16
C ASN A 120 32.34 -21.40 15.87
#